data_AF-A0A5C5YUP2-F1
#
_entry.id   AF-A0A5C5YUP2-F1
#
_cell.length_a   1.000
_cell.length_b   1.000
_cell.length_c   1.000
_cell.angle_alpha   90.00
_cell.angle_beta   90.00
_cell.angle_gamma   90.00
#
_symmetry.space_group_name_H-M   'P 1'
#
loop_
_entity.id
_entity.type
_entity.pdbx_description
1 polymer ?
#
loop_
_entity_poly.entity_id
_entity_poly.type
_entity_poly.pdbx_seq_one_letter_code
_entity_poly.pdbx_strand_id
1 'polypeptide(L)'
;MGCTRSRGPRGFQCLVVRRGPVNPDVIRFGSMHPLREYPPDEYRLEGRIFRDVLARMLRTFFSDVKLQTGTYRYRGFLWHAYTFGYQTALTTTDAKAAFDDCNDTELYVHDEQFDMLWLCPREITLSDTHPCNDTYIFPATYDWLYITTHENARGVGPFFIRNTSGTQYDG
;
A
#
# COMPACT_ATOMS: atom_id res chain seq x y z
N MET A 1 -18.27 55.91 25.03
CA MET A 1 -18.85 55.82 26.40
C MET A 1 -20.01 54.83 26.36
N GLY A 2 -20.15 53.99 27.38
CA GLY A 2 -21.39 53.26 27.65
C GLY A 2 -21.35 51.76 27.39
N CYS A 3 -20.97 51.03 28.45
CA CYS A 3 -21.21 49.60 28.66
C CYS A 3 -22.70 49.38 29.04
N THR A 4 -23.34 48.29 28.60
CA THR A 4 -24.22 47.49 29.50
C THR A 4 -24.59 46.12 28.92
N ARG A 5 -24.45 45.10 29.78
CA ARG A 5 -24.85 43.70 29.63
C ARG A 5 -26.37 43.52 29.66
N SER A 6 -26.87 42.49 28.99
CA SER A 6 -27.47 41.30 29.66
C SER A 6 -28.35 40.50 28.68
N ARG A 7 -28.14 39.18 28.62
CA ARG A 7 -29.15 38.23 28.17
C ARG A 7 -29.23 37.12 29.21
N GLY A 8 -30.37 37.07 29.90
CA GLY A 8 -30.84 35.85 30.55
C GLY A 8 -31.44 34.90 29.51
N PRO A 9 -31.57 33.60 29.84
CA PRO A 9 -32.07 32.60 28.91
C PRO A 9 -33.56 32.34 29.12
N ARG A 10 -34.27 32.00 28.04
CA ARG A 10 -35.23 30.88 27.93
C ARG A 10 -36.10 31.04 26.69
N GLY A 11 -36.30 29.94 25.98
CA GLY A 11 -37.34 29.82 24.97
C GLY A 11 -36.90 29.02 23.76
N PHE A 12 -37.03 27.69 23.83
CA PHE A 12 -37.09 26.85 22.65
C PHE A 12 -38.29 27.26 21.80
N GLN A 13 -38.07 27.51 20.51
CA GLN A 13 -39.13 27.57 19.52
C GLN A 13 -38.75 26.64 18.36
N CYS A 14 -39.56 25.61 18.19
CA CYS A 14 -39.50 24.66 17.09
C CYS A 14 -39.81 25.43 15.79
N LEU A 15 -38.79 25.62 14.93
CA LEU A 15 -38.95 26.21 13.61
C LEU A 15 -39.07 25.09 12.57
N VAL A 16 -40.26 24.95 12.00
CA VAL A 16 -40.52 24.15 10.81
C VAL A 16 -39.82 24.84 9.63
N VAL A 17 -38.71 24.28 9.15
CA VAL A 17 -38.05 24.76 7.93
C VAL A 17 -38.71 24.08 6.73
N ARG A 18 -39.38 24.91 5.92
CA ARG A 18 -39.94 24.55 4.62
C ARG A 18 -38.83 24.11 3.67
N ARG A 19 -39.05 23.03 2.92
CA ARG A 19 -38.18 22.58 1.82
C ARG A 19 -38.12 23.65 0.73
N GLY A 20 -36.96 24.30 0.59
CA GLY A 20 -36.57 25.05 -0.61
C GLY A 20 -36.03 24.10 -1.69
N PRO A 21 -35.89 24.59 -2.94
CA PRO A 21 -35.49 23.76 -4.08
C PRO A 21 -34.05 23.25 -3.92
N VAL A 22 -33.84 22.02 -4.39
CA VAL A 22 -32.58 21.28 -4.32
C VAL A 22 -31.57 21.95 -5.25
N ASN A 23 -30.49 22.46 -4.67
CA ASN A 23 -29.32 22.93 -5.40
C ASN A 23 -28.48 21.71 -5.81
N PRO A 24 -28.14 21.48 -7.09
CA PRO A 24 -27.40 20.28 -7.49
C PRO A 24 -25.90 20.32 -7.15
N ASP A 25 -25.36 21.43 -6.67
CA ASP A 25 -23.94 21.57 -6.35
C ASP A 25 -23.59 21.28 -4.88
N VAL A 26 -24.10 20.17 -4.35
CA VAL A 26 -23.52 19.57 -3.15
C VAL A 26 -22.52 18.52 -3.59
N ILE A 27 -21.28 18.97 -3.83
CA ILE A 27 -20.11 18.10 -3.79
C ILE A 27 -20.16 17.40 -2.44
N ARG A 28 -20.53 16.12 -2.46
CA ARG A 28 -20.33 15.24 -1.32
C ARG A 28 -18.84 15.23 -1.05
N PHE A 29 -18.40 15.97 -0.03
CA PHE A 29 -17.17 15.62 0.67
C PHE A 29 -17.39 14.21 1.18
N GLY A 30 -16.88 13.24 0.43
CA GLY A 30 -16.81 11.86 0.89
C GLY A 30 -16.15 11.87 2.26
N SER A 31 -16.75 11.15 3.19
CA SER A 31 -16.17 10.79 4.48
C SER A 31 -14.66 10.59 4.29
N MET A 32 -13.86 11.54 4.76
CA MET A 32 -12.42 11.32 4.97
C MET A 32 -12.35 10.29 6.09
N HIS A 33 -12.40 9.02 5.70
CA HIS A 33 -11.87 7.97 6.56
C HIS A 33 -10.44 8.39 6.90
N PRO A 34 -10.03 8.33 8.18
CA PRO A 34 -8.62 8.51 8.50
C PRO A 34 -7.82 7.58 7.58
N LEU A 35 -6.84 8.14 6.87
CA LEU A 35 -5.97 7.39 5.98
C LEU A 35 -5.46 6.19 6.77
N ARG A 36 -5.91 5.00 6.39
CA ARG A 36 -5.43 3.78 7.03
C ARG A 36 -4.00 3.57 6.55
N GLU A 37 -3.12 3.30 7.50
CA GLU A 37 -1.71 3.00 7.20
C GLU A 37 -1.52 1.58 6.66
N TYR A 38 -2.49 0.69 6.94
CA TYR A 38 -2.50 -0.71 6.54
C TYR A 38 -3.89 -1.17 6.09
N PRO A 39 -3.97 -2.21 5.24
CA PRO A 39 -5.24 -2.88 4.95
C PRO A 39 -5.92 -3.39 6.23
N PRO A 40 -7.27 -3.46 6.28
CA PRO A 40 -7.97 -3.92 7.47
C PRO A 40 -7.67 -5.39 7.80
N ASP A 41 -7.71 -5.72 9.10
CA ASP A 41 -7.32 -7.02 9.66
C ASP A 41 -8.13 -8.21 9.11
N GLU A 42 -9.31 -7.98 8.55
CA GLU A 42 -10.11 -9.03 7.89
C GLU A 42 -9.42 -9.64 6.66
N TYR A 43 -8.46 -8.93 6.07
CA TYR A 43 -7.60 -9.41 4.98
C TYR A 43 -6.27 -9.98 5.46
N ARG A 44 -6.00 -9.94 6.78
CA ARG A 44 -4.71 -10.33 7.34
C ARG A 44 -4.53 -11.84 7.25
N LEU A 45 -3.35 -12.24 6.81
CA LEU A 45 -2.92 -13.63 6.73
C LEU A 45 -1.95 -13.93 7.87
N GLU A 46 -2.19 -15.07 8.52
CA GLU A 46 -1.42 -15.48 9.68
C GLU A 46 -0.99 -16.95 9.60
N GLY A 47 -0.16 -17.35 10.54
CA GLY A 47 0.20 -18.75 10.74
C GLY A 47 0.91 -19.38 9.54
N ARG A 48 0.40 -20.51 9.07
CA ARG A 48 1.05 -21.29 8.00
C ARG A 48 0.97 -20.57 6.65
N ILE A 49 -0.18 -20.01 6.31
CA ILE A 49 -0.41 -19.35 5.02
C ILE A 49 0.56 -18.16 4.88
N PHE A 50 0.68 -17.34 5.93
CA PHE A 50 1.66 -16.26 6.02
C PHE A 50 3.09 -16.74 5.67
N ARG A 51 3.56 -17.76 6.36
CA ARG A 51 4.92 -18.30 6.18
C ARG A 51 5.13 -18.84 4.78
N ASP A 52 4.15 -19.55 4.23
CA ASP A 52 4.25 -20.19 2.93
C ASP A 52 4.30 -19.15 1.80
N VAL A 53 3.46 -18.11 1.90
CA VAL A 53 3.45 -16.97 0.96
C VAL A 53 4.77 -16.21 1.01
N LEU A 54 5.25 -15.83 2.19
CA LEU A 54 6.53 -15.12 2.31
C LEU A 54 7.70 -15.97 1.84
N ALA A 55 7.75 -17.25 2.19
CA ALA A 55 8.81 -18.12 1.75
C ALA A 55 8.82 -18.27 0.21
N ARG A 56 7.65 -18.27 -0.44
CA ARG A 56 7.55 -18.28 -1.91
C ARG A 56 7.99 -16.94 -2.50
N MET A 57 7.52 -15.81 -1.98
CA MET A 57 7.94 -14.47 -2.40
C MET A 57 9.47 -14.34 -2.35
N LEU A 58 10.09 -14.74 -1.24
CA LEU A 58 11.54 -14.70 -1.06
C LEU A 58 12.29 -15.57 -2.08
N ARG A 59 11.81 -16.78 -2.32
CA ARG A 59 12.42 -17.67 -3.33
C ARG A 59 12.26 -17.15 -4.75
N THR A 60 11.15 -16.50 -5.06
CA THR A 60 10.88 -16.00 -6.42
C THR A 60 11.68 -14.74 -6.70
N PHE A 61 11.68 -13.76 -5.79
CA PHE A 61 12.17 -12.43 -6.07
C PHE A 61 13.53 -12.12 -5.47
N PHE A 62 14.07 -12.97 -4.58
CA PHE A 62 15.33 -12.71 -3.86
C PHE A 62 16.30 -13.92 -3.91
N SER A 63 16.07 -14.87 -4.83
CA SER A 63 16.94 -16.05 -5.00
C SER A 63 18.39 -15.67 -5.31
N ASP A 64 18.61 -14.71 -6.20
CA ASP A 64 19.95 -14.28 -6.61
C ASP A 64 20.70 -13.62 -5.45
N VAL A 65 19.98 -12.85 -4.62
CA VAL A 65 20.51 -12.26 -3.38
C VAL A 65 20.95 -13.35 -2.42
N LYS A 66 20.12 -14.38 -2.24
CA LYS A 66 20.42 -15.54 -1.41
C LYS A 66 21.62 -16.31 -1.92
N LEU A 67 21.75 -16.47 -3.23
CA LEU A 67 22.89 -17.13 -3.87
C LEU A 67 24.18 -16.35 -3.66
N GLN A 68 24.14 -15.02 -3.80
CA GLN A 68 25.32 -14.16 -3.72
C GLN A 68 25.77 -13.86 -2.29
N THR A 69 24.82 -13.72 -1.34
CA THR A 69 25.10 -13.23 0.02
C THR A 69 24.91 -14.30 1.10
N GLY A 70 24.34 -15.45 0.76
CA GLY A 70 23.96 -16.48 1.73
C GLY A 70 22.70 -16.15 2.54
N THR A 71 22.08 -14.99 2.36
CA THR A 71 20.81 -14.62 3.02
C THR A 71 19.87 -13.87 2.06
N TYR A 72 18.58 -13.80 2.34
CA TYR A 72 17.64 -13.05 1.48
C TYR A 72 17.73 -11.53 1.67
N ARG A 73 18.30 -11.08 2.79
CA ARG A 73 18.38 -9.66 3.17
C ARG A 73 19.80 -9.16 2.96
N TYR A 74 19.95 -7.89 2.60
CA TYR A 74 21.24 -7.24 2.62
C TYR A 74 21.21 -6.08 3.61
N ARG A 75 22.17 -6.01 4.53
CA ARG A 75 22.22 -4.98 5.59
C ARG A 75 20.90 -4.80 6.36
N GLY A 76 20.22 -5.92 6.65
CA GLY A 76 19.02 -5.94 7.49
C GLY A 76 17.67 -5.88 6.78
N PHE A 77 17.63 -5.45 5.51
CA PHE A 77 16.38 -5.26 4.75
C PHE A 77 16.40 -6.02 3.43
N LEU A 78 15.23 -6.43 2.92
CA LEU A 78 15.13 -7.10 1.62
C LEU A 78 15.37 -6.10 0.46
N TRP A 79 14.73 -4.94 0.49
CA TRP A 79 14.80 -3.95 -0.59
C TRP A 79 16.22 -3.42 -0.86
N HIS A 80 17.11 -3.45 0.15
CA HIS A 80 18.52 -3.13 -0.01
C HIS A 80 19.20 -3.95 -1.13
N ALA A 81 18.74 -5.17 -1.41
CA ALA A 81 19.30 -5.96 -2.50
C ALA A 81 19.25 -5.22 -3.85
N TYR A 82 18.17 -4.49 -4.11
CA TYR A 82 17.98 -3.74 -5.36
C TYR A 82 18.81 -2.45 -5.37
N THR A 83 18.87 -1.74 -4.25
CA THR A 83 19.69 -0.53 -4.10
C THR A 83 21.17 -0.79 -4.35
N PHE A 84 21.68 -1.96 -3.93
CA PHE A 84 23.08 -2.34 -4.08
C PHE A 84 23.36 -3.17 -5.34
N GLY A 85 22.38 -3.36 -6.21
CA GLY A 85 22.57 -4.00 -7.52
C GLY A 85 22.80 -5.51 -7.47
N TYR A 86 22.40 -6.19 -6.39
CA TYR A 86 22.41 -7.66 -6.35
C TYR A 86 21.39 -8.27 -7.31
N GLN A 87 20.39 -7.49 -7.70
CA GLN A 87 19.37 -7.86 -8.69
C GLN A 87 18.87 -6.63 -9.42
N THR A 88 18.55 -6.79 -10.70
CA THR A 88 18.02 -5.71 -11.54
C THR A 88 16.56 -5.44 -11.22
N ALA A 89 16.20 -4.16 -11.07
CA ALA A 89 14.84 -3.69 -10.90
C ALA A 89 14.64 -2.37 -11.66
N LEU A 90 13.41 -2.10 -12.08
CA LEU A 90 13.01 -0.74 -12.43
C LEU A 90 12.94 0.09 -11.14
N THR A 91 13.14 1.40 -11.24
CA THR A 91 13.17 2.30 -10.10
C THR A 91 12.29 3.52 -10.33
N THR A 92 11.86 4.16 -9.24
CA THR A 92 11.20 5.48 -9.23
C THR A 92 10.01 5.56 -10.20
N THR A 93 10.07 6.45 -11.20
CA THR A 93 9.00 6.68 -12.17
C THR A 93 8.71 5.44 -13.02
N ASP A 94 9.75 4.74 -13.47
CA ASP A 94 9.58 3.55 -14.31
C ASP A 94 8.97 2.39 -13.53
N ALA A 95 9.36 2.24 -12.25
CA ALA A 95 8.75 1.26 -11.36
C ALA A 95 7.26 1.53 -11.15
N LYS A 96 6.91 2.80 -10.92
CA LYS A 96 5.52 3.20 -10.74
C LYS A 96 4.69 2.99 -12.01
N ALA A 97 5.21 3.38 -13.17
CA ALA A 97 4.51 3.18 -14.44
C ALA A 97 4.25 1.67 -14.69
N ALA A 98 5.25 0.82 -14.47
CA ALA A 98 5.09 -0.63 -14.64
C ALA A 98 4.06 -1.23 -13.66
N PHE A 99 4.01 -0.73 -12.43
CA PHE A 99 3.00 -1.15 -11.45
C PHE A 99 1.58 -0.67 -11.80
N ASP A 100 1.45 0.56 -12.31
CA ASP A 100 0.17 1.13 -12.72
C ASP A 100 -0.40 0.39 -13.95
N ASP A 101 0.45 -0.17 -14.81
CA ASP A 101 0.08 -1.00 -15.97
C ASP A 101 -0.37 -2.43 -15.59
N CYS A 102 -0.16 -2.86 -14.35
CA CYS A 102 -0.61 -4.18 -13.88
C CYS A 102 -2.10 -4.14 -13.50
N ASN A 103 -2.84 -5.19 -13.87
CA ASN A 103 -4.30 -5.26 -13.75
C ASN A 103 -4.81 -6.35 -12.79
N ASP A 104 -3.94 -6.93 -11.95
CA ASP A 104 -4.31 -7.90 -10.93
C ASP A 104 -5.30 -7.30 -9.94
N THR A 105 -6.41 -8.01 -9.70
CA THR A 105 -7.52 -7.53 -8.86
C THR A 105 -7.31 -7.79 -7.38
N GLU A 106 -6.49 -8.77 -7.02
CA GLU A 106 -6.14 -9.11 -5.64
C GLU A 106 -4.62 -9.15 -5.49
N LEU A 107 -4.13 -8.52 -4.44
CA LEU A 107 -2.71 -8.34 -4.19
C LEU A 107 -2.36 -8.76 -2.78
N TYR A 108 -1.22 -9.42 -2.66
CA TYR A 108 -0.52 -9.52 -1.40
C TYR A 108 0.14 -8.18 -1.08
N VAL A 109 0.04 -7.78 0.19
CA VAL A 109 0.73 -6.62 0.75
C VAL A 109 1.48 -7.13 1.97
N HIS A 110 2.81 -7.06 1.96
CA HIS A 110 3.64 -7.44 3.10
C HIS A 110 4.38 -6.23 3.63
N ASP A 111 4.26 -5.96 4.92
CA ASP A 111 5.04 -4.93 5.62
C ASP A 111 6.22 -5.59 6.34
N GLU A 112 7.45 -5.21 5.98
CA GLU A 112 8.67 -5.80 6.56
C GLU A 112 8.94 -5.35 8.00
N GLN A 113 8.48 -4.16 8.39
CA GLN A 113 8.76 -3.63 9.73
C GLN A 113 7.95 -4.37 10.80
N PHE A 114 6.68 -4.68 10.51
CA PHE A 114 5.78 -5.34 11.43
C PHE A 114 5.58 -6.83 11.15
N ASP A 115 6.20 -7.36 10.09
CA ASP A 115 6.10 -8.76 9.67
C ASP A 115 4.63 -9.19 9.49
N MET A 116 3.87 -8.32 8.80
CA MET A 116 2.44 -8.50 8.54
C MET A 116 2.17 -8.70 7.06
N LEU A 117 1.20 -9.55 6.73
CA LEU A 117 0.79 -9.85 5.36
C LEU A 117 -0.73 -9.73 5.25
N TRP A 118 -1.19 -9.13 4.16
CA TRP A 118 -2.59 -9.11 3.77
C TRP A 118 -2.74 -9.65 2.36
N LEU A 119 -3.91 -10.21 2.05
CA LEU A 119 -4.37 -10.45 0.68
C LEU A 119 -5.67 -9.67 0.50
N CYS A 120 -5.64 -8.59 -0.27
CA CYS A 120 -6.79 -7.70 -0.41
C CYS A 120 -7.01 -7.25 -1.86
N PRO A 121 -8.21 -6.76 -2.18
CA PRO A 121 -8.49 -6.12 -3.45
C PRO A 121 -7.50 -4.98 -3.75
N ARG A 122 -7.19 -4.79 -5.04
CA ARG A 122 -6.27 -3.74 -5.50
C ARG A 122 -6.69 -2.36 -5.01
N GLU A 123 -7.98 -2.07 -4.97
CA GLU A 123 -8.50 -0.78 -4.51
C GLU A 123 -8.10 -0.50 -3.06
N ILE A 124 -8.19 -1.53 -2.19
CA ILE A 124 -7.77 -1.45 -0.78
C ILE A 124 -6.25 -1.34 -0.68
N THR A 125 -5.52 -2.12 -1.47
CA THR A 125 -4.06 -2.01 -1.54
C THR A 125 -3.62 -0.58 -1.86
N LEU A 126 -4.26 0.07 -2.84
CA LEU A 126 -3.92 1.42 -3.28
C LEU A 126 -4.36 2.51 -2.30
N SER A 127 -5.48 2.33 -1.60
CA SER A 127 -6.01 3.34 -0.67
C SER A 127 -5.42 3.26 0.74
N ASP A 128 -5.09 2.04 1.20
CA ASP A 128 -4.78 1.74 2.60
C ASP A 128 -3.31 1.32 2.81
N THR A 129 -2.46 1.44 1.79
CA THR A 129 -1.01 1.20 1.92
C THR A 129 -0.24 2.52 1.90
N HIS A 130 0.47 2.82 2.98
CA HIS A 130 1.27 4.04 3.04
C HIS A 130 2.53 3.95 2.15
N PRO A 131 2.78 4.92 1.25
CA PRO A 131 3.87 4.85 0.27
C PRO A 131 5.28 5.02 0.86
N CYS A 132 5.39 5.35 2.15
CA CYS A 132 6.67 5.47 2.87
C CYS A 132 6.89 4.33 3.87
N ASN A 133 6.20 3.20 3.70
CA ASN A 133 6.52 1.98 4.46
C ASN A 133 7.37 1.05 3.59
N ASP A 134 8.11 0.17 4.25
CA ASP A 134 8.88 -0.89 3.61
C ASP A 134 7.94 -2.03 3.23
N THR A 135 7.16 -1.78 2.17
CA THR A 135 6.03 -2.62 1.77
C THR A 135 6.31 -3.32 0.45
N TYR A 136 5.90 -4.59 0.37
CA TYR A 136 6.08 -5.49 -0.76
C TYR A 136 4.70 -5.86 -1.29
N ILE A 137 4.41 -5.48 -2.52
CA ILE A 137 3.12 -5.67 -3.18
C ILE A 137 3.29 -6.61 -4.37
N PHE A 138 2.54 -7.69 -4.43
CA PHE A 138 2.69 -8.72 -5.47
C PHE A 138 1.40 -9.53 -5.68
N PRO A 139 1.15 -10.07 -6.89
CA PRO A 139 -0.04 -10.87 -7.16
C PRO A 139 0.16 -12.32 -6.71
N ALA A 140 -0.94 -13.09 -6.64
CA ALA A 140 -0.88 -14.51 -6.28
C ALA A 140 -0.17 -15.40 -7.30
N THR A 141 0.01 -14.92 -8.53
CA THR A 141 0.81 -15.58 -9.56
C THR A 141 2.31 -15.43 -9.34
N TYR A 142 2.73 -14.42 -8.57
CA TYR A 142 4.13 -14.01 -8.38
C TYR A 142 4.82 -13.59 -9.70
N ASP A 143 4.07 -13.00 -10.63
CA ASP A 143 4.61 -12.53 -11.91
C ASP A 143 5.40 -11.22 -11.79
N TRP A 144 5.16 -10.45 -10.72
CA TRP A 144 5.87 -9.21 -10.44
C TRP A 144 5.89 -8.89 -8.95
N LEU A 145 6.80 -8.01 -8.56
CA LEU A 145 6.92 -7.47 -7.21
C LEU A 145 7.16 -5.96 -7.29
N TYR A 146 6.33 -5.20 -6.59
CA TYR A 146 6.48 -3.77 -6.41
C TYR A 146 6.83 -3.47 -4.95
N ILE A 147 7.81 -2.60 -4.73
CA ILE A 147 8.36 -2.33 -3.39
C ILE A 147 8.33 -0.84 -3.14
N THR A 148 7.68 -0.43 -2.06
CA THR A 148 7.85 0.91 -1.50
C THR A 148 8.88 0.88 -0.38
N THR A 149 9.55 2.01 -0.16
CA THR A 149 10.48 2.13 0.95
C THR A 149 10.17 3.39 1.75
N HIS A 150 10.55 3.38 3.02
CA HIS A 150 10.56 4.59 3.84
C HIS A 150 11.55 5.67 3.34
N GLU A 151 12.45 5.30 2.42
CA GLU A 151 13.38 6.21 1.78
C GLU A 151 12.91 6.70 0.39
N ASN A 152 11.67 6.38 -0.03
CA ASN A 152 11.09 6.85 -1.29
C ASN A 152 11.19 8.38 -1.45
N ALA A 153 10.93 9.13 -0.38
CA ALA A 153 11.04 10.59 -0.37
C ALA A 153 12.50 11.11 -0.58
N ARG A 154 13.50 10.24 -0.40
CA ARG A 154 14.92 10.50 -0.65
C ARG A 154 15.38 9.99 -2.01
N GLY A 155 14.46 9.49 -2.84
CA GLY A 155 14.74 8.96 -4.18
C GLY A 155 15.22 7.51 -4.19
N VAL A 156 15.05 6.77 -3.09
CA VAL A 156 15.38 5.35 -3.00
C VAL A 156 14.11 4.54 -3.12
N GLY A 157 13.94 3.86 -4.24
CA GLY A 157 12.67 3.24 -4.59
C GLY A 157 11.62 4.25 -5.12
N PRO A 158 10.39 3.80 -5.42
CA PRO A 158 9.96 2.40 -5.40
C PRO A 158 10.73 1.53 -6.40
N PHE A 159 10.66 0.22 -6.20
CA PHE A 159 11.24 -0.77 -7.11
C PHE A 159 10.15 -1.60 -7.77
N PHE A 160 10.38 -2.01 -9.02
CA PHE A 160 9.52 -2.98 -9.70
C PHE A 160 10.36 -4.07 -10.34
N ILE A 161 9.97 -5.32 -10.08
CA ILE A 161 10.65 -6.53 -10.55
C ILE A 161 9.63 -7.36 -11.29
N ARG A 162 9.99 -7.82 -12.49
CA ARG A 162 9.20 -8.80 -13.25
C ARG A 162 9.82 -10.17 -13.08
N ASN A 163 9.01 -11.16 -12.71
CA ASN A 163 9.44 -12.54 -12.66
C ASN A 163 9.47 -13.11 -14.09
N THR A 164 10.65 -13.16 -14.69
CA THR A 164 10.86 -13.71 -16.04
C THR A 164 10.89 -15.24 -16.07
N SER A 165 10.77 -15.90 -14.91
CA SER A 165 10.82 -17.36 -14.80
C SER A 165 9.55 -18.06 -15.33
N GLY A 166 8.52 -17.29 -15.71
CA GLY A 166 7.25 -17.80 -16.24
C GLY A 166 7.12 -17.87 -17.77
N THR A 167 8.08 -17.34 -18.54
CA THR A 167 8.01 -17.29 -20.02
C THR A 167 8.80 -18.38 -20.76
N GLN A 168 9.18 -19.47 -20.08
CA GLN A 168 9.90 -20.59 -20.69
C GLN A 168 9.24 -21.96 -20.49
N TYR A 169 7.92 -22.09 -20.67
CA TYR A 169 7.29 -23.40 -20.91
C TYR A 169 6.04 -23.24 -21.80
N ASP A 170 6.25 -22.85 -23.05
CA ASP A 170 5.35 -23.20 -24.16
C ASP A 170 6.25 -23.68 -25.31
N GLY A 171 6.38 -25.01 -25.41
CA GLY A 171 7.02 -25.73 -26.49
C GLY A 171 6.05 -26.76 -27.05
#